data_AF-A0A931VRD4-F1
#
_entry.id   AF-A0A931VRD4-F1
#
_cell.length_a   1.000
_cell.length_b   1.000
_cell.length_c   1.000
_cell.angle_alpha   90.00
_cell.angle_beta   90.00
_cell.angle_gamma   90.00
#
_symmetry.space_group_name_H-M   'P 1'
#
loop_
_entity.id
_entity.type
_entity.pdbx_description
1 polymer ?
#
loop_
_entity_poly.entity_id
_entity_poly.type
_entity_poly.pdbx_seq_one_letter_code
_entity_poly.pdbx_strand_id
1 'polypeptide(L)'
;MTTTPLTSTVDLVARFPGFVTADTRPGFTGFIVDKNKLVEAATAIRDEFGYDLLTAVTGVDYFPENKMEVVYHAYKITGGPGLVFKVQVPRTDPVEVPSLIQVYAGADLQEREAWDLLGIKFTGHPDLRRILMWEGFEGHPLRKDWQEPFYEEDFKPFKSRWPDGKIEMAEDKNPYKDNLKFPQNFDPEKWIPEGDALLYGSLAKYTITDEHGLKSDRIVVNMGPQHPSTHGVFRAAIVLEGETIVGLKPVVGYLHRNHDKIGERNTYLQNMPYTDRLDYFNSMSNNFGYAVAVEKLMNIKVAERAEYIRVIMAELSRIQNHLVFVGMLLNDLGAMYTPALYAFEERELILDIFEAAAGSRMMCNYFRFGGVVRDLPEGVLQKIKDLVLERLPAKTDEMERFLSENEVLVSRLQGIKVINAEDAIKFSMTGPVLRAAGVPYDIRRADPYGIYDRFDFDVAMRPNGDLFDNYIIRVDEIRQSLRILGQALKQIPRGPINSQKP
;
A
#
# COMPACT_ATOMS: atom_id res chain seq x y z
N MET A 1 2.82 -32.60 8.96
CA MET A 1 4.01 -32.26 8.13
C MET A 1 4.73 -31.15 8.85
N THR A 2 5.92 -31.46 9.36
CA THR A 2 6.84 -30.54 10.02
C THR A 2 7.09 -29.33 9.11
N THR A 3 6.71 -28.14 9.58
CA THR A 3 7.01 -26.86 8.93
C THR A 3 8.52 -26.68 8.87
N THR A 4 9.10 -26.87 7.69
CA THR A 4 10.46 -26.41 7.41
C THR A 4 10.50 -24.91 7.73
N PRO A 5 11.41 -24.42 8.58
CA PRO A 5 11.48 -22.99 8.85
C PRO A 5 11.75 -22.24 7.54
N LEU A 6 11.06 -21.13 7.35
CA LEU A 6 11.09 -20.23 6.18
C LEU A 6 12.48 -19.63 5.84
N THR A 7 13.54 -20.09 6.50
CA THR A 7 14.94 -19.66 6.33
C THR A 7 15.80 -20.63 5.50
N SER A 8 15.23 -21.69 4.93
CA SER A 8 16.03 -22.77 4.30
C SER A 8 16.86 -22.42 3.06
N THR A 9 16.75 -21.21 2.50
CA THR A 9 17.46 -20.84 1.27
C THR A 9 18.65 -19.90 1.47
N VAL A 10 18.76 -19.18 2.59
CA VAL A 10 19.85 -18.22 2.83
C VAL A 10 20.27 -18.23 4.30
N ASP A 11 21.54 -18.54 4.55
CA ASP A 11 22.17 -18.47 5.86
C ASP A 11 23.04 -17.20 5.98
N LEU A 12 22.39 -16.09 6.36
CA LEU A 12 23.11 -14.83 6.59
C LEU A 12 24.03 -14.90 7.81
N VAL A 13 23.76 -15.79 8.77
CA VAL A 13 24.61 -15.97 9.95
C VAL A 13 25.94 -16.58 9.54
N ALA A 14 25.93 -17.58 8.66
CA ALA A 14 27.15 -18.14 8.11
C ALA A 14 27.96 -17.12 7.28
N ARG A 15 27.27 -16.24 6.53
CA ARG A 15 27.92 -15.19 5.74
C ARG A 15 28.52 -14.06 6.59
N PHE A 16 27.88 -13.74 7.72
CA PHE A 16 28.24 -12.62 8.59
C PHE A 16 28.24 -12.99 10.09
N PRO A 17 29.11 -13.92 10.53
CA PRO A 17 29.04 -14.56 11.85
C PRO A 17 29.34 -13.64 13.06
N GLY A 18 29.58 -12.35 12.84
CA GLY A 18 29.86 -11.37 13.90
C GLY A 18 28.80 -10.29 14.10
N PHE A 19 27.92 -10.06 13.12
CA PHE A 19 26.98 -8.94 13.14
C PHE A 19 25.59 -9.28 12.61
N VAL A 20 25.35 -10.54 12.21
CA VAL A 20 24.02 -11.05 11.90
C VAL A 20 23.72 -12.23 12.80
N THR A 21 22.53 -12.22 13.39
CA THR A 21 22.02 -13.30 14.24
C THR A 21 20.64 -13.72 13.78
N ALA A 22 20.28 -14.99 13.96
CA ALA A 22 18.92 -15.44 13.69
C ALA A 22 17.98 -14.90 14.79
N ASP A 23 16.79 -14.46 14.40
CA ASP A 23 15.76 -14.06 15.36
C ASP A 23 15.14 -15.31 16.00
N THR A 24 15.46 -15.52 17.28
CA THR A 24 15.02 -16.70 18.05
C THR A 24 13.80 -16.43 18.93
N ARG A 25 13.21 -15.22 18.85
CA ARG A 25 12.00 -14.89 19.62
C ARG A 25 10.83 -15.77 19.17
N PRO A 26 10.01 -16.31 20.10
CA PRO A 26 8.86 -17.14 19.74
C PRO A 26 7.93 -16.45 18.74
N GLY A 27 7.63 -17.13 17.61
CA GLY A 27 6.74 -16.61 16.57
C GLY A 27 7.39 -15.63 15.58
N PHE A 28 8.65 -15.24 15.79
CA PHE A 28 9.38 -14.40 14.86
C PHE A 28 10.23 -15.25 13.91
N THR A 29 10.45 -14.71 12.71
CA THR A 29 11.36 -15.26 11.70
C THR A 29 12.28 -14.15 11.18
N GLY A 30 13.36 -14.56 10.52
CA GLY A 30 14.32 -13.65 9.90
C GLY A 30 15.59 -13.46 10.72
N PHE A 31 16.30 -12.37 10.41
CA PHE A 31 17.62 -12.09 10.96
C PHE A 31 17.66 -10.72 11.66
N ILE A 32 18.43 -10.62 12.74
CA ILE A 32 18.74 -9.36 13.42
C ILE A 32 20.16 -8.97 13.02
N VAL A 33 20.31 -7.76 12.48
CA VAL A 33 21.55 -7.19 11.96
C VAL A 33 22.01 -6.06 12.88
N ASP A 34 23.32 -5.99 13.14
CA ASP A 34 23.91 -4.84 13.84
C ASP A 34 23.69 -3.55 13.05
N LYS A 35 23.23 -2.49 13.71
CA LYS A 35 22.90 -1.22 13.05
C LYS A 35 24.07 -0.66 12.23
N ASN A 36 25.31 -0.81 12.69
CA ASN A 36 26.48 -0.23 12.03
C ASN A 36 26.88 -0.99 10.76
N LYS A 37 26.36 -2.21 10.61
CA LYS A 37 26.60 -3.10 9.46
C LYS A 37 25.36 -3.33 8.62
N LEU A 38 24.28 -2.59 8.89
CA LEU A 38 23.00 -2.71 8.19
C LEU A 38 23.14 -2.51 6.68
N VAL A 39 23.83 -1.44 6.25
CA VAL A 39 24.01 -1.13 4.82
C VAL A 39 24.81 -2.23 4.14
N GLU A 40 25.89 -2.69 4.76
CA GLU A 40 26.74 -3.79 4.26
C GLU A 40 25.92 -5.08 4.09
N ALA A 41 25.14 -5.45 5.09
CA ALA A 41 24.28 -6.63 5.03
C ALA A 41 23.20 -6.49 3.95
N ALA A 42 22.52 -5.35 3.88
CA ALA A 42 21.46 -5.10 2.91
C ALA A 42 21.99 -5.13 1.46
N THR A 43 23.17 -4.55 1.22
CA THR A 43 23.83 -4.62 -0.09
C THR A 43 24.12 -6.06 -0.48
N ALA A 44 24.66 -6.88 0.43
CA ALA A 44 24.90 -8.30 0.14
C ALA A 44 23.59 -9.09 -0.06
N ILE A 45 22.56 -8.82 0.74
CA ILE A 45 21.21 -9.40 0.58
C ILE A 45 20.67 -9.15 -0.84
N ARG A 46 20.83 -7.93 -1.35
CA ARG A 46 20.44 -7.54 -2.70
C ARG A 46 21.32 -8.22 -3.76
N ASP A 47 22.64 -8.03 -3.68
CA ASP A 47 23.58 -8.30 -4.77
C ASP A 47 24.06 -9.77 -4.80
N GLU A 48 24.28 -10.39 -3.63
CA GLU A 48 24.77 -11.77 -3.53
C GLU A 48 23.62 -12.78 -3.48
N PHE A 49 22.53 -12.45 -2.79
CA PHE A 49 21.40 -13.37 -2.57
C PHE A 49 20.18 -13.10 -3.46
N GLY A 50 20.15 -12.00 -4.20
CA GLY A 50 19.12 -11.67 -5.18
C GLY A 50 17.79 -11.19 -4.58
N TYR A 51 17.79 -10.69 -3.34
CA TYR A 51 16.61 -10.04 -2.73
C TYR A 51 16.57 -8.58 -3.16
N ASP A 52 16.18 -8.35 -4.41
CA ASP A 52 16.24 -7.08 -5.11
C ASP A 52 14.98 -6.21 -4.93
N LEU A 53 13.89 -6.78 -4.42
CA LEU A 53 12.61 -6.09 -4.24
C LEU A 53 12.30 -5.86 -2.75
N LEU A 54 12.51 -4.64 -2.23
CA LEU A 54 12.11 -4.27 -0.86
C LEU A 54 10.66 -3.79 -0.82
N THR A 55 9.76 -4.54 -0.20
CA THR A 55 8.31 -4.23 -0.23
C THR A 55 7.83 -3.44 0.97
N ALA A 56 8.47 -3.59 2.13
CA ALA A 56 8.03 -2.94 3.37
C ALA A 56 9.19 -2.67 4.35
N VAL A 57 9.14 -1.52 5.00
CA VAL A 57 9.98 -1.03 6.09
C VAL A 57 9.05 -0.52 7.17
N THR A 58 9.09 -1.14 8.34
CA THR A 58 8.18 -0.79 9.45
C THR A 58 8.95 -0.65 10.75
N GLY A 59 8.66 0.42 11.51
CA GLY A 59 9.18 0.57 12.87
C GLY A 59 8.27 -0.09 13.91
N VAL A 60 8.86 -0.61 14.98
CA VAL A 60 8.15 -1.25 16.10
C VAL A 60 8.73 -0.72 17.42
N ASP A 61 7.87 -0.15 18.27
CA ASP A 61 8.23 0.34 19.61
C ASP A 61 7.99 -0.75 20.68
N TYR A 62 9.06 -1.45 21.06
CA TYR A 62 9.10 -2.39 22.17
C TYR A 62 9.36 -1.63 23.48
N PHE A 63 8.34 -0.89 23.91
CA PHE A 63 8.41 0.01 25.06
C PHE A 63 8.83 -0.69 26.37
N PRO A 64 8.27 -1.85 26.77
CA PRO A 64 8.69 -2.56 27.99
C PRO A 64 10.17 -2.96 27.99
N GLU A 65 10.71 -3.28 26.82
CA GLU A 65 12.10 -3.68 26.61
C GLU A 65 13.05 -2.50 26.34
N ASN A 66 12.54 -1.26 26.38
CA ASN A 66 13.26 -0.03 26.05
C ASN A 66 14.00 -0.10 24.70
N LYS A 67 13.34 -0.66 23.69
CA LYS A 67 13.94 -1.00 22.39
C LYS A 67 13.06 -0.52 21.24
N MET A 68 13.70 -0.03 20.18
CA MET A 68 13.07 0.20 18.89
C MET A 68 13.58 -0.84 17.88
N GLU A 69 12.70 -1.35 17.04
CA GLU A 69 13.05 -2.26 15.95
C GLU A 69 12.60 -1.68 14.61
N VAL A 70 13.44 -1.81 13.58
CA VAL A 70 13.05 -1.56 12.19
C VAL A 70 13.09 -2.89 11.45
N VAL A 71 11.98 -3.24 10.81
CA VAL A 71 11.78 -4.52 10.10
C VAL A 71 11.74 -4.25 8.60
N TYR A 72 12.54 -4.99 7.85
CA TYR A 72 12.63 -4.92 6.39
C TYR A 72 12.13 -6.24 5.78
N HIS A 73 11.22 -6.13 4.82
CA HIS A 73 10.69 -7.26 4.05
C HIS A 73 11.21 -7.18 2.61
N ALA A 74 12.09 -8.10 2.23
CA ALA A 74 12.67 -8.17 0.90
C ALA A 74 12.28 -9.46 0.19
N TYR A 75 12.07 -9.38 -1.12
CA TYR A 75 11.66 -10.48 -1.99
C TYR A 75 12.61 -10.57 -3.19
N LYS A 76 12.59 -11.73 -3.85
CA LYS A 76 13.33 -11.96 -5.09
C LYS A 76 12.39 -11.82 -6.27
N ILE A 77 12.80 -11.09 -7.29
CA ILE A 77 12.02 -11.01 -8.52
C ILE A 77 11.90 -12.33 -9.28
N THR A 78 12.86 -13.24 -9.04
CA THR A 78 12.87 -14.61 -9.58
C THR A 78 11.91 -15.56 -8.86
N GLY A 79 11.27 -15.11 -7.77
CA GLY A 79 10.33 -15.89 -6.98
C GLY A 79 10.96 -16.64 -5.82
N GLY A 80 10.11 -17.21 -4.96
CA GLY A 80 10.48 -17.86 -3.71
C GLY A 80 10.10 -17.06 -2.46
N PRO A 81 10.39 -17.60 -1.26
CA PRO A 81 9.96 -17.00 -0.01
C PRO A 81 10.68 -15.68 0.25
N GLY A 82 9.93 -14.73 0.81
CA GLY A 82 10.48 -13.46 1.29
C GLY A 82 11.49 -13.64 2.42
N LEU A 83 12.43 -12.71 2.51
CA LEU A 83 13.41 -12.58 3.57
C LEU A 83 13.02 -11.41 4.48
N VAL A 84 13.05 -11.67 5.78
CA VAL A 84 12.90 -10.63 6.79
C VAL A 84 14.25 -10.41 7.48
N PHE A 85 14.70 -9.17 7.52
CA PHE A 85 15.84 -8.76 8.33
C PHE A 85 15.49 -7.49 9.10
N LYS A 86 16.12 -7.32 10.27
CA LYS A 86 15.70 -6.35 11.28
C LYS A 86 16.91 -5.69 11.91
N VAL A 87 16.72 -4.49 12.41
CA VAL A 87 17.69 -3.81 13.27
C VAL A 87 17.03 -3.43 14.57
N GLN A 88 17.69 -3.76 15.67
CA GLN A 88 17.25 -3.40 17.02
C GLN A 88 18.19 -2.34 17.58
N VAL A 89 17.64 -1.25 18.09
CA VAL A 89 18.37 -0.16 18.73
C VAL A 89 17.74 0.20 20.06
N PRO A 90 18.50 0.77 21.02
CA PRO A 90 17.91 1.34 22.22
C PRO A 90 16.89 2.42 21.87
N ARG A 91 15.83 2.53 22.67
CA ARG A 91 14.79 3.56 22.53
C ARG A 91 15.24 4.94 23.02
N THR A 92 16.42 5.04 23.64
CA THR A 92 16.99 6.29 24.15
C THR A 92 17.32 7.25 23.02
N ASP A 93 16.75 8.46 23.08
CA ASP A 93 16.95 9.45 22.04
C ASP A 93 18.41 9.97 22.00
N PRO A 94 18.98 10.18 20.80
CA PRO A 94 18.36 9.96 19.49
C PRO A 94 18.33 8.47 19.09
N VAL A 95 17.14 7.98 18.70
CA VAL A 95 16.97 6.65 18.08
C VAL A 95 17.43 6.72 16.63
N GLU A 96 18.57 6.11 16.30
CA GLU A 96 19.21 6.25 14.99
C GLU A 96 19.49 4.92 14.30
N VAL A 97 19.16 4.84 13.01
CA VAL A 97 19.38 3.70 12.12
C VAL A 97 19.95 4.23 10.79
N PRO A 98 20.90 3.55 10.11
CA PRO A 98 21.28 3.94 8.75
C PRO A 98 20.11 3.80 7.78
N SER A 99 19.92 4.79 6.91
CA SER A 99 18.98 4.68 5.80
C SER A 99 19.40 3.54 4.88
N LEU A 100 18.44 2.85 4.27
CA LEU A 100 18.67 1.88 3.20
C LEU A 100 18.29 2.42 1.82
N ILE A 101 17.97 3.72 1.70
CA ILE A 101 17.58 4.31 0.41
C ILE A 101 18.64 4.15 -0.69
N GLN A 102 19.92 4.14 -0.33
CA GLN A 102 21.04 3.91 -1.25
C GLN A 102 21.13 2.46 -1.75
N VAL A 103 20.50 1.51 -1.03
CA VAL A 103 20.40 0.10 -1.42
C VAL A 103 19.08 -0.14 -2.16
N TYR A 104 17.98 0.35 -1.59
CA TYR A 104 16.63 0.24 -2.10
C TYR A 104 15.98 1.62 -2.12
N ALA A 105 15.86 2.24 -3.30
CA ALA A 105 15.28 3.58 -3.41
C ALA A 105 13.82 3.64 -2.95
N GLY A 106 13.11 2.51 -2.99
CA GLY A 106 11.75 2.36 -2.45
C GLY A 106 11.61 2.56 -0.93
N ALA A 107 12.71 2.61 -0.18
CA ALA A 107 12.67 2.84 1.28
C ALA A 107 12.23 4.27 1.66
N ASP A 108 12.32 5.24 0.75
CA ASP A 108 12.12 6.69 1.01
C ASP A 108 10.88 7.00 1.87
N LEU A 109 9.69 6.69 1.37
CA LEU A 109 8.45 7.07 2.05
C LEU A 109 8.27 6.36 3.39
N GLN A 110 8.68 5.10 3.49
CA GLN A 110 8.47 4.27 4.67
C GLN A 110 9.46 4.60 5.79
N GLU A 111 10.72 4.94 5.46
CA GLU A 111 11.67 5.48 6.42
C GLU A 111 11.24 6.86 6.94
N ARG A 112 10.71 7.72 6.07
CA ARG A 112 10.11 9.00 6.49
C ARG A 112 8.91 8.82 7.40
N GLU A 113 8.04 7.85 7.10
CA GLU A 113 6.88 7.53 7.94
C GLU A 113 7.31 7.02 9.33
N ALA A 114 8.27 6.09 9.39
CA ALA A 114 8.81 5.60 10.65
C ALA A 114 9.50 6.73 11.46
N TRP A 115 10.17 7.66 10.79
CA TRP A 115 10.70 8.85 11.46
C TRP A 115 9.57 9.77 11.98
N ASP A 116 8.56 10.06 11.16
CA ASP A 116 7.48 10.98 11.52
C ASP A 116 6.63 10.44 12.67
N LEU A 117 6.28 9.15 12.62
CA LEU A 117 5.35 8.52 13.56
C LEU A 117 6.01 7.89 14.79
N LEU A 118 7.27 7.43 14.70
CA LEU A 118 7.99 6.76 15.80
C LEU A 118 9.27 7.48 16.25
N GLY A 119 9.76 8.47 15.50
CA GLY A 119 10.96 9.23 15.83
C GLY A 119 12.27 8.51 15.55
N ILE A 120 12.25 7.51 14.67
CA ILE A 120 13.46 6.79 14.24
C ILE A 120 14.19 7.63 13.20
N LYS A 121 15.37 8.16 13.52
CA LYS A 121 16.16 8.98 12.59
C LYS A 121 16.98 8.10 11.66
N PHE A 122 16.70 8.19 10.35
CA PHE A 122 17.44 7.48 9.31
C PHE A 122 18.64 8.31 8.82
N THR A 123 19.83 7.94 9.28
CA THR A 123 21.07 8.64 8.91
C THR A 123 21.42 8.38 7.44
N GLY A 124 21.75 9.44 6.69
CA GLY A 124 22.00 9.36 5.24
C GLY A 124 20.75 9.49 4.35
N HIS A 125 19.55 9.63 4.93
CA HIS A 125 18.33 9.83 4.16
C HIS A 125 18.30 11.24 3.51
N PRO A 126 18.03 11.39 2.19
CA PRO A 126 18.15 12.65 1.48
C PRO A 126 17.02 13.66 1.75
N ASP A 127 15.89 13.20 2.28
CA ASP A 127 14.70 14.03 2.55
C ASP A 127 13.93 13.54 3.78
N LEU A 128 14.51 13.65 4.97
CA LEU A 128 13.89 13.17 6.22
C LEU A 128 12.99 14.25 6.88
N ARG A 129 11.99 14.73 6.14
CA ARG A 129 10.97 15.68 6.62
C ARG A 129 9.64 14.98 6.92
N ARG A 130 8.78 15.65 7.71
CA ARG A 130 7.43 15.15 8.06
C ARG A 130 6.64 14.88 6.80
N ILE A 131 5.92 13.76 6.82
CA ILE A 131 5.24 13.20 5.65
C ILE A 131 3.75 13.05 5.90
N LEU A 132 3.34 12.89 7.16
CA LEU A 132 1.95 12.71 7.59
C LEU A 132 1.55 13.75 8.62
N MET A 133 2.40 14.03 9.61
CA MET A 133 2.13 15.03 10.64
C MET A 133 2.52 16.42 10.15
N TRP A 134 1.82 17.45 10.63
CA TRP A 134 2.17 18.84 10.35
C TRP A 134 3.49 19.23 11.04
N GLU A 135 4.18 20.25 10.54
CA GLU A 135 5.58 20.54 10.87
C GLU A 135 5.81 20.83 12.36
N GLY A 136 4.86 21.51 13.01
CA GLY A 136 4.93 21.81 14.44
C GLY A 136 4.27 20.76 15.34
N PHE A 137 3.93 19.58 14.83
CA PHE A 137 3.41 18.50 15.66
C PHE A 137 4.47 18.10 16.70
N GLU A 138 4.11 18.13 17.98
CA GLU A 138 5.01 17.79 19.08
C GLU A 138 4.96 16.28 19.36
N GLY A 139 6.08 15.61 19.14
CA GLY A 139 6.25 14.18 19.39
C GLY A 139 5.95 13.26 18.19
N HIS A 140 5.63 12.01 18.51
CA HIS A 140 5.57 10.86 17.60
C HIS A 140 4.41 9.93 18.00
N PRO A 141 3.25 9.98 17.31
CA PRO A 141 2.00 9.41 17.80
C PRO A 141 1.96 7.88 17.91
N LEU A 142 2.86 7.16 17.22
CA LEU A 142 2.98 5.71 17.33
C LEU A 142 3.92 5.26 18.44
N ARG A 143 4.68 6.17 19.10
CA ARG A 143 5.39 5.81 20.33
C ARG A 143 4.39 5.41 21.41
N LYS A 144 4.70 4.37 22.19
CA LYS A 144 3.79 3.81 23.20
C LYS A 144 3.62 4.70 24.43
N ASP A 145 4.60 5.55 24.71
CA ASP A 145 4.54 6.57 25.77
C ASP A 145 3.97 7.91 25.30
N TRP A 146 3.71 8.07 24.00
CA TRP A 146 3.11 9.30 23.50
C TRP A 146 1.65 9.37 23.95
N GLN A 147 1.32 10.44 24.65
CA GLN A 147 -0.01 10.73 25.15
C GLN A 147 -0.62 11.84 24.29
N GLU A 148 -1.89 11.66 23.91
CA GLU A 148 -2.64 12.73 23.24
C GLU A 148 -2.64 13.99 24.13
N PRO A 149 -2.53 15.20 23.56
CA PRO A 149 -2.94 16.39 24.27
C PRO A 149 -4.35 16.11 24.80
N PHE A 150 -4.56 16.25 26.11
CA PHE A 150 -5.81 15.90 26.80
C PHE A 150 -6.02 14.43 27.21
N TYR A 151 -5.02 13.54 27.22
CA TYR A 151 -5.14 12.22 27.85
C TYR A 151 -4.88 12.33 29.37
N GLU A 152 -5.86 12.00 30.22
CA GLU A 152 -5.71 12.07 31.70
C GLU A 152 -5.75 10.68 32.36
N GLU A 153 -6.48 9.72 31.79
CA GLU A 153 -6.61 8.34 32.26
C GLU A 153 -6.57 7.37 31.07
N ASP A 154 -6.48 6.06 31.31
CA ASP A 154 -6.38 5.04 30.24
C ASP A 154 -7.66 4.86 29.39
N PHE A 155 -8.81 5.35 29.87
CA PHE A 155 -10.10 5.16 29.22
C PHE A 155 -10.93 6.45 29.18
N LYS A 156 -11.43 6.81 28.00
CA LYS A 156 -12.44 7.87 27.83
C LYS A 156 -13.84 7.29 28.12
N PRO A 157 -14.77 8.06 28.72
CA PRO A 157 -14.60 9.44 29.22
C PRO A 157 -13.81 9.48 30.53
N PHE A 158 -12.89 10.45 30.67
CA PHE A 158 -12.11 10.62 31.90
C PHE A 158 -13.03 11.07 33.04
N LYS A 159 -12.98 10.36 34.18
CA LYS A 159 -13.84 10.66 35.33
C LYS A 159 -13.56 12.04 35.91
N SER A 160 -12.31 12.49 35.82
CA SER A 160 -11.87 13.85 36.16
C SER A 160 -12.64 14.96 35.42
N ARG A 161 -13.08 14.71 34.18
CA ARG A 161 -13.78 15.70 33.35
C ARG A 161 -15.28 15.62 33.41
N TRP A 162 -15.80 14.42 33.69
CA TRP A 162 -17.23 14.14 33.76
C TRP A 162 -17.59 13.40 35.06
N PRO A 163 -17.29 13.98 36.24
CA PRO A 163 -17.52 13.30 37.51
C PRO A 163 -18.99 12.90 37.72
N ASP A 164 -19.92 13.67 37.14
CA ASP A 164 -21.37 13.44 37.24
C ASP A 164 -22.01 12.81 35.98
N GLY A 165 -21.20 12.40 34.98
CA GLY A 165 -21.67 11.71 33.77
C GLY A 165 -22.48 12.54 32.75
N LYS A 166 -22.55 13.86 32.91
CA LYS A 166 -23.19 14.77 31.95
C LYS A 166 -22.17 15.29 30.94
N ILE A 167 -22.36 15.01 29.66
CA ILE A 167 -21.44 15.43 28.58
C ILE A 167 -21.72 16.90 28.22
N GLU A 168 -20.71 17.75 28.34
CA GLU A 168 -20.65 19.08 27.72
C GLU A 168 -19.56 19.05 26.62
N MET A 169 -19.70 19.82 25.55
CA MET A 169 -18.64 19.87 24.55
C MET A 169 -17.49 20.72 25.11
N ALA A 170 -16.23 20.35 24.85
CA ALA A 170 -15.09 21.13 25.34
C ALA A 170 -15.10 22.55 24.74
N GLU A 171 -15.64 22.67 23.52
CA GLU A 171 -15.93 23.91 22.81
C GLU A 171 -16.87 24.83 23.61
N ASP A 172 -17.80 24.30 24.40
CA ASP A 172 -18.77 25.08 25.17
C ASP A 172 -18.13 25.81 26.36
N LYS A 173 -16.94 25.37 26.79
CA LYS A 173 -16.18 25.98 27.90
C LYS A 173 -15.21 27.06 27.42
N ASN A 174 -15.01 27.18 26.10
CA ASN A 174 -14.20 28.23 25.50
C ASN A 174 -15.12 29.39 25.06
N PRO A 175 -14.86 30.65 25.47
CA PRO A 175 -15.57 31.83 24.95
C PRO A 175 -15.59 31.93 23.41
N TYR A 176 -14.60 31.32 22.74
CA TYR A 176 -14.39 31.33 21.30
C TYR A 176 -14.80 30.02 20.60
N LYS A 177 -15.28 29.01 21.32
CA LYS A 177 -15.62 27.68 20.78
C LYS A 177 -14.51 27.01 19.96
N ASP A 178 -13.26 27.18 20.37
CA ASP A 178 -12.08 26.64 19.68
C ASP A 178 -11.38 25.55 20.52
N ASN A 179 -10.81 24.55 19.85
CA ASN A 179 -10.19 23.35 20.43
C ASN A 179 -8.66 23.34 20.37
N LEU A 180 -8.02 24.40 19.85
CA LEU A 180 -6.58 24.46 19.67
C LEU A 180 -5.87 25.06 20.90
N LYS A 181 -4.92 24.31 21.48
CA LYS A 181 -3.95 24.85 22.45
C LYS A 181 -2.58 24.95 21.78
N PHE A 182 -2.10 26.17 21.63
CA PHE A 182 -0.75 26.43 21.17
C PHE A 182 0.25 26.34 22.35
N PRO A 183 1.50 25.91 22.12
CA PRO A 183 2.58 26.01 23.11
C PRO A 183 2.70 27.45 23.65
N GLN A 184 3.11 27.63 24.91
CA GLN A 184 3.17 28.95 25.57
C GLN A 184 3.99 30.02 24.82
N ASN A 185 4.92 29.59 23.97
CA ASN A 185 5.80 30.45 23.18
C ASN A 185 5.47 30.47 21.68
N PHE A 186 4.34 29.89 21.27
CA PHE A 186 3.94 29.82 19.87
C PHE A 186 3.00 31.00 19.54
N ASP A 187 3.46 31.87 18.66
CA ASP A 187 2.70 33.01 18.14
C ASP A 187 2.22 32.69 16.70
N PRO A 188 0.93 32.36 16.50
CA PRO A 188 0.41 31.97 15.20
C PRO A 188 0.47 33.10 14.16
N GLU A 189 0.48 34.38 14.57
CA GLU A 189 0.53 35.51 13.62
C GLU A 189 1.95 35.81 13.13
N LYS A 190 2.97 35.35 13.86
CA LYS A 190 4.38 35.45 13.46
C LYS A 190 4.93 34.15 12.87
N TRP A 191 4.16 33.07 12.97
CA TRP A 191 4.56 31.76 12.48
C TRP A 191 4.40 31.72 10.96
N ILE A 192 5.53 31.66 10.25
CA ILE A 192 5.56 31.35 8.83
C ILE A 192 5.75 29.83 8.74
N PRO A 193 4.87 29.09 8.05
CA PRO A 193 5.03 27.64 7.89
C PRO A 193 6.38 27.32 7.25
N GLU A 194 7.28 26.66 8.00
CA GLU A 194 8.55 26.17 7.45
C GLU A 194 8.32 25.10 6.36
N GLY A 195 7.18 24.41 6.40
CA GLY A 195 6.86 23.26 5.54
C GLY A 195 6.99 23.54 4.05
N ASP A 196 6.37 24.64 3.60
CA ASP A 196 6.41 25.04 2.20
C ASP A 196 7.82 25.57 1.82
N ALA A 197 8.50 26.31 2.71
CA ALA A 197 9.86 26.78 2.45
C ALA A 197 10.88 25.63 2.36
N LEU A 198 10.78 24.61 3.21
CA LEU A 198 11.60 23.40 3.15
C LEU A 198 11.25 22.53 1.92
N LEU A 199 9.97 22.48 1.54
CA LEU A 199 9.51 21.79 0.32
C LEU A 199 10.09 22.45 -0.93
N TYR A 200 9.91 23.76 -1.08
CA TYR A 200 10.48 24.52 -2.18
C TYR A 200 12.02 24.56 -2.12
N GLY A 201 12.61 24.61 -0.93
CA GLY A 201 14.05 24.49 -0.72
C GLY A 201 14.58 23.13 -1.18
N SER A 202 13.87 22.03 -0.92
CA SER A 202 14.23 20.69 -1.43
C SER A 202 14.16 20.59 -2.97
N LEU A 203 13.37 21.47 -3.60
CA LEU A 203 13.27 21.60 -5.05
C LEU A 203 14.37 22.51 -5.63
N ALA A 204 15.02 23.34 -4.82
CA ALA A 204 16.08 24.25 -5.28
C ALA A 204 17.32 23.52 -5.82
N LYS A 205 17.53 22.24 -5.47
CA LYS A 205 18.60 21.41 -6.06
C LYS A 205 18.39 21.09 -7.54
N TYR A 206 17.15 21.17 -8.03
CA TYR A 206 16.85 21.04 -9.45
C TYR A 206 17.13 22.35 -10.20
N THR A 207 17.38 23.45 -9.48
CA THR A 207 17.81 24.76 -9.99
C THR A 207 19.28 24.73 -10.40
N ILE A 208 19.59 24.04 -11.49
CA ILE A 208 20.92 24.07 -12.13
C ILE A 208 20.99 25.31 -13.03
N THR A 209 22.12 26.01 -12.98
CA THR A 209 22.40 27.14 -13.88
C THR A 209 22.96 26.58 -15.19
N ASP A 210 22.44 27.02 -16.34
CA ASP A 210 22.98 26.69 -17.67
C ASP A 210 24.49 27.01 -17.74
N GLU A 211 25.26 26.17 -18.43
CA GLU A 211 26.70 26.37 -18.75
C GLU A 211 26.96 27.71 -19.46
N HIS A 212 25.95 28.31 -20.10
CA HIS A 212 26.02 29.61 -20.77
C HIS A 212 25.55 30.81 -19.92
N GLY A 213 25.19 30.61 -18.65
CA GLY A 213 24.86 31.69 -17.72
C GLY A 213 23.56 32.45 -18.01
N LEU A 214 22.71 31.96 -18.91
CA LEU A 214 21.37 32.50 -19.13
C LEU A 214 20.41 31.90 -18.10
N LYS A 215 19.78 32.76 -17.29
CA LYS A 215 18.77 32.34 -16.32
C LYS A 215 17.44 32.15 -17.04
N SER A 216 17.02 30.91 -17.23
CA SER A 216 15.63 30.58 -17.56
C SER A 216 14.74 30.88 -16.35
N ASP A 217 13.63 31.59 -16.54
CA ASP A 217 12.63 31.76 -15.48
C ASP A 217 11.96 30.42 -15.19
N ARG A 218 12.08 29.95 -13.95
CA ARG A 218 11.46 28.72 -13.48
C ARG A 218 10.34 29.04 -12.50
N ILE A 219 9.21 28.38 -12.68
CA ILE A 219 8.00 28.62 -11.89
C ILE A 219 7.69 27.38 -11.06
N VAL A 220 7.37 27.57 -9.79
CA VAL A 220 6.84 26.50 -8.95
C VAL A 220 5.32 26.55 -9.01
N VAL A 221 4.70 25.47 -9.47
CA VAL A 221 3.25 25.30 -9.55
C VAL A 221 2.82 24.22 -8.56
N ASN A 222 1.82 24.52 -7.74
CA ASN A 222 1.17 23.55 -6.89
C ASN A 222 -0.06 22.99 -7.61
N MET A 223 -0.04 21.69 -7.88
CA MET A 223 -1.18 20.96 -8.42
C MET A 223 -1.85 20.17 -7.29
N GLY A 224 -3.07 20.55 -6.91
CA GLY A 224 -3.79 19.99 -5.76
C GLY A 224 -3.69 20.88 -4.49
N PRO A 225 -4.24 20.44 -3.34
CA PRO A 225 -4.81 19.12 -3.07
C PRO A 225 -6.19 18.89 -3.70
N GLN A 226 -6.87 19.96 -4.12
CA GLN A 226 -8.13 19.90 -4.86
C GLN A 226 -7.84 20.07 -6.36
N HIS A 227 -7.85 18.97 -7.12
CA HIS A 227 -7.77 19.01 -8.57
C HIS A 227 -8.42 17.75 -9.19
N PRO A 228 -9.22 17.84 -10.26
CA PRO A 228 -9.94 16.69 -10.83
C PRO A 228 -9.05 15.49 -11.15
N SER A 229 -7.88 15.72 -11.74
CA SER A 229 -6.93 14.66 -12.13
C SER A 229 -6.12 14.03 -10.98
N THR A 230 -6.39 14.41 -9.73
CA THR A 230 -5.66 13.86 -8.56
C THR A 230 -6.38 12.70 -7.88
N HIS A 231 -7.61 12.38 -8.29
CA HIS A 231 -8.41 11.23 -7.83
C HIS A 231 -8.37 10.99 -6.32
N GLY A 232 -8.63 12.03 -5.55
CA GLY A 232 -8.54 12.01 -4.09
C GLY A 232 -7.96 13.32 -3.59
N VAL A 233 -7.11 13.23 -2.58
CA VAL A 233 -6.46 14.40 -1.97
C VAL A 233 -4.96 14.22 -2.10
N PHE A 234 -4.38 14.83 -3.14
CA PHE A 234 -2.97 14.73 -3.46
C PHE A 234 -2.46 16.08 -3.97
N ARG A 235 -1.30 16.52 -3.46
CA ARG A 235 -0.63 17.75 -3.90
C ARG A 235 0.71 17.38 -4.52
N ALA A 236 1.00 17.90 -5.69
CA ALA A 236 2.33 17.86 -6.30
C ALA A 236 2.89 19.28 -6.37
N ALA A 237 4.04 19.51 -5.75
CA ALA A 237 4.83 20.72 -5.98
C ALA A 237 5.75 20.48 -7.18
N ILE A 238 5.48 21.19 -8.27
CA ILE A 238 6.11 20.97 -9.58
C ILE A 238 6.95 22.20 -9.92
N VAL A 239 8.20 21.98 -10.31
CA VAL A 239 9.07 23.02 -10.88
C VAL A 239 9.02 22.89 -12.40
N LEU A 240 8.60 23.96 -13.06
CA LEU A 240 8.49 24.06 -14.50
C LEU A 240 9.55 24.99 -15.06
N GLU A 241 10.14 24.58 -16.18
CA GLU A 241 10.91 25.42 -17.09
C GLU A 241 10.16 25.47 -18.43
N GLY A 242 9.44 26.57 -18.66
CA GLY A 242 8.43 26.63 -19.71
C GLY A 242 7.35 25.56 -19.51
N GLU A 243 7.30 24.59 -20.41
CA GLU A 243 6.38 23.44 -20.36
C GLU A 243 7.04 22.15 -19.82
N THR A 244 8.35 22.18 -19.54
CA THR A 244 9.10 21.00 -19.10
C THR A 244 9.12 20.90 -17.58
N ILE A 245 8.75 19.73 -17.05
CA ILE A 245 8.89 19.43 -15.62
C ILE A 245 10.35 19.10 -15.32
N VAL A 246 11.02 19.92 -14.51
CA VAL A 246 12.42 19.72 -14.09
C VAL A 246 12.54 19.20 -12.66
N GLY A 247 11.46 19.30 -11.87
CA GLY A 247 11.39 18.78 -10.52
C GLY A 247 9.96 18.55 -10.09
N LEU A 248 9.72 17.48 -9.33
CA LEU A 248 8.41 17.17 -8.77
C LEU A 248 8.59 16.58 -7.37
N LYS A 249 7.84 17.12 -6.42
CA LYS A 249 7.77 16.58 -5.05
C LYS A 249 6.31 16.27 -4.70
N PRO A 250 5.96 14.99 -4.48
CA PRO A 250 4.64 14.62 -3.99
C PRO A 250 4.50 14.99 -2.51
N VAL A 251 3.37 15.59 -2.17
CA VAL A 251 2.94 15.86 -0.80
C VAL A 251 1.75 14.94 -0.53
N VAL A 252 1.98 13.96 0.34
CA VAL A 252 1.01 12.94 0.74
C VAL A 252 0.55 13.19 2.18
N GLY A 253 -0.32 12.34 2.71
CA GLY A 253 -0.76 12.41 4.11
C GLY A 253 -2.11 13.10 4.33
N TYR A 254 -2.69 13.78 3.33
CA TYR A 254 -4.01 14.42 3.47
C TYR A 254 -5.17 13.46 3.81
N LEU A 255 -5.04 12.18 3.45
CA LEU A 255 -5.99 11.12 3.79
C LEU A 255 -5.45 10.19 4.90
N HIS A 256 -4.37 10.56 5.57
CA HIS A 256 -3.84 9.79 6.69
C HIS A 256 -4.81 9.84 7.87
N ARG A 257 -5.26 8.67 8.31
CA ARG A 257 -6.23 8.49 9.39
C ARG A 257 -5.67 7.67 10.56
N ASN A 258 -4.36 7.42 10.54
CA ASN A 258 -3.64 6.64 11.53
C ASN A 258 -4.30 5.27 11.83
N HIS A 259 -4.52 4.48 10.77
CA HIS A 259 -5.11 3.14 10.88
C HIS A 259 -4.27 2.22 11.75
N ASP A 260 -2.95 2.40 11.80
CA ASP A 260 -2.06 1.59 12.61
C ASP A 260 -2.32 1.80 14.10
N LYS A 261 -2.43 3.05 14.56
CA LYS A 261 -2.79 3.35 15.96
C LYS A 261 -4.17 2.83 16.33
N ILE A 262 -5.13 2.92 15.42
CA ILE A 262 -6.47 2.33 15.60
C ILE A 262 -6.35 0.80 15.73
N GLY A 263 -5.51 0.20 14.88
CA GLY A 263 -5.22 -1.21 14.84
C GLY A 263 -4.72 -1.79 16.15
N GLU A 264 -3.85 -1.06 16.84
CA GLU A 264 -3.28 -1.44 18.14
C GLU A 264 -4.30 -1.54 19.27
N ARG A 265 -5.39 -0.77 19.20
CA ARG A 265 -6.43 -0.73 20.24
C ARG A 265 -7.55 -1.75 20.00
N ASN A 266 -7.64 -2.23 18.76
CA ASN A 266 -8.70 -3.12 18.31
C ASN A 266 -8.23 -4.58 18.35
N THR A 267 -9.17 -5.49 18.57
CA THR A 267 -8.93 -6.91 18.29
C THR A 267 -8.72 -7.15 16.79
N TYR A 268 -8.07 -8.25 16.43
CA TYR A 268 -7.84 -8.62 15.02
C TYR A 268 -9.12 -8.58 14.17
N LEU A 269 -10.24 -9.08 14.71
CA LEU A 269 -11.51 -9.06 13.97
C LEU A 269 -12.09 -7.63 13.82
N GLN A 270 -11.94 -6.77 14.83
CA GLN A 270 -12.37 -5.38 14.76
C GLN A 270 -11.56 -4.56 13.74
N ASN A 271 -10.38 -5.03 13.34
CA ASN A 271 -9.56 -4.41 12.30
C ASN A 271 -9.99 -4.79 10.88
N MET A 272 -10.75 -5.86 10.69
CA MET A 272 -11.21 -6.31 9.37
C MET A 272 -11.95 -5.22 8.57
N PRO A 273 -12.88 -4.42 9.13
CA PRO A 273 -13.56 -3.37 8.37
C PRO A 273 -12.67 -2.17 8.00
N TYR A 274 -11.51 -2.01 8.64
CA TYR A 274 -10.58 -0.94 8.31
C TYR A 274 -9.73 -1.27 7.08
N THR A 275 -9.44 -2.56 6.84
CA THR A 275 -8.69 -2.98 5.65
C THR A 275 -9.50 -2.77 4.36
N ASP A 276 -10.84 -2.88 4.43
CA ASP A 276 -11.74 -2.52 3.33
C ASP A 276 -11.60 -1.06 2.86
N ARG A 277 -11.12 -0.17 3.74
CA ARG A 277 -11.07 1.28 3.53
C ARG A 277 -9.69 1.81 3.12
N LEU A 278 -8.70 0.93 2.99
CA LEU A 278 -7.35 1.29 2.54
C LEU A 278 -7.36 1.62 1.04
N ASP A 279 -7.60 0.62 0.21
CA ASP A 279 -8.03 0.80 -1.17
C ASP A 279 -9.55 0.59 -1.24
N TYR A 280 -10.29 1.70 -1.24
CA TYR A 280 -11.75 1.71 -1.18
C TYR A 280 -12.43 1.16 -2.45
N PHE A 281 -11.68 0.93 -3.53
CA PHE A 281 -12.20 0.24 -4.72
C PHE A 281 -12.07 -1.30 -4.61
N ASN A 282 -11.13 -1.80 -3.80
CA ASN A 282 -10.75 -3.21 -3.74
C ASN A 282 -10.90 -3.83 -2.34
N SER A 283 -12.04 -3.58 -1.70
CA SER A 283 -12.32 -4.04 -0.33
C SER A 283 -12.04 -5.54 -0.13
N MET A 284 -12.61 -6.41 -0.95
CA MET A 284 -12.43 -7.87 -0.85
C MET A 284 -10.96 -8.29 -0.93
N SER A 285 -10.19 -7.72 -1.86
CA SER A 285 -8.76 -8.04 -2.02
C SER A 285 -7.92 -7.56 -0.83
N ASN A 286 -8.23 -6.38 -0.28
CA ASN A 286 -7.55 -5.88 0.93
C ASN A 286 -7.86 -6.75 2.16
N ASN A 287 -9.14 -7.12 2.32
CA ASN A 287 -9.59 -8.06 3.34
C ASN A 287 -8.86 -9.40 3.19
N PHE A 288 -8.60 -9.85 1.96
CA PHE A 288 -7.91 -11.11 1.71
C PHE A 288 -6.48 -11.10 2.26
N GLY A 289 -5.71 -10.05 1.96
CA GLY A 289 -4.33 -9.93 2.43
C GLY A 289 -4.24 -9.99 3.96
N TYR A 290 -5.15 -9.27 4.64
CA TYR A 290 -5.22 -9.30 6.10
C TYR A 290 -5.67 -10.64 6.67
N ALA A 291 -6.69 -11.27 6.07
CA ALA A 291 -7.16 -12.59 6.49
C ALA A 291 -6.03 -13.64 6.40
N VAL A 292 -5.32 -13.68 5.27
CA VAL A 292 -4.19 -14.60 5.04
C VAL A 292 -3.07 -14.34 6.06
N ALA A 293 -2.77 -13.07 6.37
CA ALA A 293 -1.74 -12.74 7.36
C ALA A 293 -2.09 -13.30 8.75
N VAL A 294 -3.32 -13.08 9.23
CA VAL A 294 -3.76 -13.58 10.54
C VAL A 294 -3.88 -15.11 10.55
N GLU A 295 -4.38 -15.71 9.47
CA GLU A 295 -4.48 -17.17 9.32
C GLU A 295 -3.11 -17.86 9.37
N LYS A 296 -2.10 -17.26 8.73
CA LYS A 296 -0.70 -17.72 8.81
C LYS A 296 -0.15 -17.61 10.24
N LEU A 297 -0.40 -16.50 10.93
CA LEU A 297 0.03 -16.31 12.33
C LEU A 297 -0.60 -17.32 13.29
N MET A 298 -1.89 -17.62 13.10
CA MET A 298 -2.64 -18.55 13.94
C MET A 298 -2.53 -20.02 13.48
N ASN A 299 -1.88 -20.28 12.33
CA ASN A 299 -1.81 -21.59 11.69
C ASN A 299 -3.20 -22.23 11.47
N ILE A 300 -4.17 -21.42 11.04
CA ILE A 300 -5.55 -21.86 10.76
C ILE A 300 -5.65 -22.33 9.31
N LYS A 301 -6.20 -23.52 9.10
CA LYS A 301 -6.60 -23.97 7.76
C LYS A 301 -7.93 -23.34 7.38
N VAL A 302 -8.09 -22.92 6.14
CA VAL A 302 -9.35 -22.36 5.62
C VAL A 302 -10.21 -23.48 5.02
N ALA A 303 -11.54 -23.36 5.10
CA ALA A 303 -12.42 -24.31 4.45
C ALA A 303 -12.30 -24.25 2.91
N GLU A 304 -12.26 -25.41 2.24
CA GLU A 304 -11.97 -25.47 0.81
C GLU A 304 -12.97 -24.65 -0.03
N ARG A 305 -14.27 -24.75 0.25
CA ARG A 305 -15.28 -23.95 -0.44
C ARG A 305 -15.05 -22.44 -0.26
N ALA A 306 -14.60 -22.03 0.92
CA ALA A 306 -14.33 -20.62 1.21
C ALA A 306 -13.11 -20.09 0.45
N GLU A 307 -12.09 -20.92 0.22
CA GLU A 307 -10.94 -20.56 -0.64
C GLU A 307 -11.40 -20.23 -2.06
N TYR A 308 -12.25 -21.08 -2.66
CA TYR A 308 -12.82 -20.81 -3.99
C TYR A 308 -13.67 -19.53 -4.00
N ILE A 309 -14.52 -19.31 -2.99
CA ILE A 309 -15.31 -18.08 -2.89
C ILE A 309 -14.40 -16.85 -2.79
N ARG A 310 -13.33 -16.90 -1.97
CA ARG A 310 -12.39 -15.79 -1.81
C ARG A 310 -11.67 -15.46 -3.11
N VAL A 311 -11.17 -16.46 -3.83
CA VAL A 311 -10.53 -16.26 -5.13
C VAL A 311 -11.52 -15.68 -6.14
N ILE A 312 -12.77 -16.17 -6.17
CA ILE A 312 -13.80 -15.62 -7.07
C ILE A 312 -14.05 -14.14 -6.76
N MET A 313 -14.25 -13.78 -5.50
CA MET A 313 -14.47 -12.38 -5.11
C MET A 313 -13.25 -11.50 -5.39
N ALA A 314 -12.03 -12.00 -5.15
CA ALA A 314 -10.79 -11.26 -5.40
C ALA A 314 -10.53 -11.01 -6.89
N GLU A 315 -10.78 -12.00 -7.76
CA GLU A 315 -10.62 -11.84 -9.21
C GLU A 315 -11.74 -10.98 -9.82
N LEU A 316 -12.97 -11.02 -9.28
CA LEU A 316 -14.00 -10.04 -9.63
C LEU A 316 -13.60 -8.61 -9.22
N SER A 317 -13.02 -8.44 -8.02
CA SER A 317 -12.44 -7.15 -7.58
C SER A 317 -11.33 -6.69 -8.51
N ARG A 318 -10.44 -7.59 -8.96
CA ARG A 318 -9.39 -7.27 -9.94
C ARG A 318 -9.98 -6.76 -11.26
N ILE A 319 -11.01 -7.43 -11.79
CA ILE A 319 -11.67 -7.04 -13.04
C ILE A 319 -12.30 -5.64 -12.91
N GLN A 320 -13.12 -5.38 -11.89
CA GLN A 320 -13.74 -4.04 -11.76
C GLN A 320 -12.71 -2.93 -11.58
N ASN A 321 -11.59 -3.19 -10.88
CA ASN A 321 -10.52 -2.22 -10.70
C ASN A 321 -9.87 -1.86 -12.05
N HIS A 322 -9.52 -2.88 -12.84
CA HIS A 322 -8.91 -2.66 -14.15
C HIS A 322 -9.86 -1.98 -15.14
N LEU A 323 -11.14 -2.36 -15.18
CA LEU A 323 -12.13 -1.70 -16.04
C LEU A 323 -12.28 -0.23 -15.69
N VAL A 324 -12.45 0.11 -14.41
CA VAL A 324 -12.58 1.50 -13.97
C VAL A 324 -11.29 2.28 -14.22
N PHE A 325 -10.11 1.69 -13.98
CA PHE A 325 -8.84 2.32 -14.32
C PHE A 325 -8.79 2.71 -15.79
N VAL A 326 -9.14 1.78 -16.69
CA VAL A 326 -9.19 2.05 -18.14
C VAL A 326 -10.17 3.17 -18.44
N GLY A 327 -11.40 3.11 -17.92
CA GLY A 327 -12.41 4.14 -18.16
C GLY A 327 -12.00 5.53 -17.65
N MET A 328 -11.42 5.60 -16.46
CA MET A 328 -11.00 6.86 -15.84
C MET A 328 -9.75 7.46 -16.46
N LEU A 329 -8.78 6.64 -16.89
CA LEU A 329 -7.60 7.10 -17.62
C LEU A 329 -8.01 7.91 -18.85
N LEU A 330 -8.97 7.40 -19.62
CA LEU A 330 -9.46 8.10 -20.82
C LEU A 330 -10.24 9.37 -20.47
N ASN A 331 -10.99 9.36 -19.37
CA ASN A 331 -11.67 10.56 -18.89
C ASN A 331 -10.67 11.69 -18.58
N ASP A 332 -9.55 11.37 -17.94
CA ASP A 332 -8.50 12.35 -17.65
C ASP A 332 -7.73 12.81 -18.89
N LEU A 333 -7.62 11.95 -19.91
CA LEU A 333 -7.02 12.30 -21.20
C LEU A 333 -7.94 13.14 -22.09
N GLY A 334 -9.22 13.28 -21.72
CA GLY A 334 -10.20 14.17 -22.38
C GLY A 334 -11.36 13.46 -23.07
N ALA A 335 -11.40 12.13 -23.10
CA ALA A 335 -12.57 11.38 -23.59
C ALA A 335 -13.65 11.36 -22.51
N MET A 336 -14.40 12.45 -22.43
CA MET A 336 -15.32 12.74 -21.33
C MET A 336 -16.38 11.66 -21.14
N TYR A 337 -16.36 11.04 -19.96
CA TYR A 337 -17.35 10.12 -19.39
C TYR A 337 -17.69 8.84 -20.15
N THR A 338 -17.69 8.78 -21.48
CA THR A 338 -18.22 7.62 -22.22
C THR A 338 -17.49 6.31 -21.86
N PRO A 339 -16.14 6.24 -21.91
CA PRO A 339 -15.42 5.04 -21.50
C PRO A 339 -15.59 4.73 -20.01
N ALA A 340 -15.64 5.76 -19.17
CA ALA A 340 -15.84 5.62 -17.73
C ALA A 340 -17.22 5.04 -17.40
N LEU A 341 -18.30 5.52 -18.04
CA LEU A 341 -19.66 5.02 -17.84
C LEU A 341 -19.81 3.56 -18.28
N TYR A 342 -19.18 3.18 -19.40
CA TYR A 342 -19.16 1.78 -19.84
C TYR A 342 -18.43 0.87 -18.83
N ALA A 343 -17.33 1.35 -18.24
CA ALA A 343 -16.66 0.63 -17.17
C ALA A 343 -17.50 0.57 -15.88
N PHE A 344 -18.19 1.65 -15.53
CA PHE A 344 -19.05 1.70 -14.34
C PHE A 344 -20.25 0.77 -14.45
N GLU A 345 -20.84 0.61 -15.63
CA GLU A 345 -21.95 -0.35 -15.85
C GLU A 345 -21.55 -1.77 -15.42
N GLU A 346 -20.40 -2.27 -15.89
CA GLU A 346 -19.94 -3.61 -15.51
C GLU A 346 -19.55 -3.70 -14.04
N ARG A 347 -18.97 -2.62 -13.50
CA ARG A 347 -18.69 -2.53 -12.08
C ARG A 347 -19.98 -2.69 -11.27
N GLU A 348 -21.07 -2.02 -11.63
CA GLU A 348 -22.34 -2.14 -10.90
C GLU A 348 -22.87 -3.58 -10.89
N LEU A 349 -22.71 -4.33 -11.99
CA LEU A 349 -23.07 -5.76 -12.04
C LEU A 349 -22.24 -6.62 -11.08
N ILE A 350 -20.94 -6.31 -10.95
CA ILE A 350 -20.05 -6.95 -9.97
C ILE A 350 -20.45 -6.55 -8.54
N LEU A 351 -20.78 -5.29 -8.30
CA LEU A 351 -21.19 -4.82 -6.98
C LEU A 351 -22.51 -5.44 -6.51
N ASP A 352 -23.44 -5.75 -7.42
CA ASP A 352 -24.64 -6.51 -7.06
C ASP A 352 -24.31 -7.90 -6.51
N ILE A 353 -23.26 -8.55 -7.01
CA ILE A 353 -22.79 -9.84 -6.48
C ILE A 353 -22.23 -9.64 -5.07
N PHE A 354 -21.46 -8.58 -4.85
CA PHE A 354 -20.91 -8.25 -3.53
C PHE A 354 -22.02 -7.92 -2.53
N GLU A 355 -23.03 -7.15 -2.94
CA GLU A 355 -24.21 -6.86 -2.14
C GLU A 355 -24.97 -8.14 -1.79
N ALA A 356 -25.21 -9.03 -2.76
CA ALA A 356 -25.89 -10.28 -2.50
C ALA A 356 -25.12 -11.18 -1.53
N ALA A 357 -23.79 -11.24 -1.63
CA ALA A 357 -22.96 -12.08 -0.76
C ALA A 357 -22.76 -11.50 0.64
N ALA A 358 -22.48 -10.19 0.73
CA ALA A 358 -22.01 -9.53 1.95
C ALA A 358 -23.06 -8.59 2.60
N GLY A 359 -24.06 -8.15 1.84
CA GLY A 359 -25.03 -7.12 2.26
C GLY A 359 -24.54 -5.69 2.12
N SER A 360 -23.41 -5.48 1.45
CA SER A 360 -22.81 -4.16 1.22
C SER A 360 -22.08 -4.16 -0.12
N ARG A 361 -22.15 -3.03 -0.85
CA ARG A 361 -21.57 -2.90 -2.19
C ARG A 361 -20.07 -2.61 -2.17
N MET A 362 -19.62 -1.70 -1.30
CA MET A 362 -18.21 -1.26 -1.27
C MET A 362 -17.47 -1.85 -0.07
N MET A 363 -17.89 -1.51 1.15
CA MET A 363 -17.25 -1.98 2.38
C MET A 363 -17.87 -3.30 2.80
N CYS A 364 -17.42 -4.38 2.16
CA CYS A 364 -18.10 -5.67 2.19
C CYS A 364 -17.89 -6.42 3.51
N ASN A 365 -16.72 -6.30 4.12
CA ASN A 365 -16.34 -6.98 5.36
C ASN A 365 -16.79 -8.46 5.38
N TYR A 366 -16.49 -9.16 4.29
CA TYR A 366 -17.06 -10.48 3.99
C TYR A 366 -16.15 -11.64 4.39
N PHE A 367 -14.83 -11.47 4.25
CA PHE A 367 -13.87 -12.49 4.62
C PHE A 367 -13.71 -12.56 6.14
N ARG A 368 -13.43 -13.75 6.68
CA ARG A 368 -13.24 -14.01 8.11
C ARG A 368 -12.10 -14.98 8.30
N PHE A 369 -11.39 -14.93 9.41
CA PHE A 369 -10.32 -15.90 9.67
C PHE A 369 -10.88 -17.34 9.61
N GLY A 370 -10.31 -18.18 8.76
CA GLY A 370 -10.75 -19.56 8.50
C GLY A 370 -11.84 -19.72 7.44
N GLY A 371 -12.36 -18.63 6.84
CA GLY A 371 -13.35 -18.71 5.77
C GLY A 371 -14.07 -17.41 5.40
N VAL A 372 -15.38 -17.46 5.28
CA VAL A 372 -16.24 -16.31 4.92
C VAL A 372 -17.42 -16.21 5.87
N VAL A 373 -17.96 -15.00 6.03
CA VAL A 373 -19.03 -14.74 7.01
C VAL A 373 -20.32 -15.52 6.70
N ARG A 374 -20.67 -15.68 5.41
CA ARG A 374 -21.90 -16.35 4.91
C ARG A 374 -21.62 -16.98 3.55
N ASP A 375 -22.33 -18.04 3.20
CA ASP A 375 -22.24 -18.65 1.86
C ASP A 375 -22.96 -17.77 0.84
N LEU A 376 -22.71 -18.02 -0.44
CA LEU A 376 -23.40 -17.38 -1.54
C LEU A 376 -24.90 -17.74 -1.51
N PRO A 377 -25.81 -16.76 -1.61
CA PRO A 377 -27.23 -17.04 -1.74
C PRO A 377 -27.57 -17.85 -3.00
N GLU A 378 -28.76 -18.46 -3.00
CA GLU A 378 -29.27 -19.18 -4.17
C GLU A 378 -29.32 -18.27 -5.41
N GLY A 379 -28.96 -18.82 -6.57
CA GLY A 379 -28.92 -18.08 -7.85
C GLY A 379 -27.70 -17.19 -8.06
N VAL A 380 -27.00 -16.73 -7.01
CA VAL A 380 -25.84 -15.83 -7.15
C VAL A 380 -24.69 -16.51 -7.90
N LEU A 381 -24.44 -17.80 -7.64
CA LEU A 381 -23.41 -18.54 -8.38
C LEU A 381 -23.70 -18.62 -9.88
N GLN A 382 -24.99 -18.70 -10.26
CA GLN A 382 -25.37 -18.66 -11.68
C GLN A 382 -25.17 -17.26 -12.26
N LYS A 383 -25.57 -16.21 -11.55
CA LYS A 383 -25.31 -14.81 -11.94
C LYS A 383 -23.82 -14.56 -12.19
N ILE A 384 -22.94 -15.08 -11.32
CA ILE A 384 -21.48 -14.99 -11.51
C ILE A 384 -21.05 -15.73 -12.78
N LYS A 385 -21.59 -16.92 -13.05
CA LYS A 385 -21.27 -17.68 -14.28
C LYS A 385 -21.67 -16.91 -15.53
N ASP A 386 -22.88 -16.38 -15.59
CA ASP A 386 -23.37 -15.63 -16.75
C ASP A 386 -22.52 -14.38 -16.98
N LEU A 387 -22.16 -13.68 -15.90
CA LEU A 387 -21.29 -12.52 -15.95
C LEU A 387 -19.88 -12.85 -16.48
N VAL A 388 -19.27 -13.92 -15.96
CA VAL A 388 -17.88 -14.31 -16.28
C VAL A 388 -17.75 -14.98 -17.64
N LEU A 389 -18.72 -15.79 -18.04
CA LEU A 389 -18.63 -16.59 -19.26
C LEU A 389 -19.16 -15.86 -20.50
N GLU A 390 -20.01 -14.84 -20.32
CA GLU A 390 -20.67 -14.15 -21.43
C GLU A 390 -20.42 -12.63 -21.40
N ARG A 391 -20.87 -11.92 -20.36
CA ARG A 391 -20.93 -10.46 -20.35
C ARG A 391 -19.55 -9.79 -20.28
N LEU A 392 -18.72 -10.15 -19.29
CA LEU A 392 -17.41 -9.50 -19.08
C LEU A 392 -16.42 -9.75 -20.22
N PRO A 393 -16.29 -10.97 -20.79
CA PRO A 393 -15.45 -11.18 -21.98
C PRO A 393 -15.88 -10.30 -23.15
N ALA A 394 -17.18 -10.31 -23.49
CA ALA A 394 -17.71 -9.52 -24.60
C ALA A 394 -17.47 -8.01 -24.40
N LYS A 395 -17.66 -7.51 -23.17
CA LYS A 395 -17.39 -6.11 -22.85
C LYS A 395 -15.92 -5.75 -22.92
N THR A 396 -15.04 -6.65 -22.48
CA THR A 396 -13.59 -6.44 -22.55
C THR A 396 -13.15 -6.28 -24.00
N ASP A 397 -13.62 -7.15 -24.90
CA ASP A 397 -13.31 -7.08 -26.32
C ASP A 397 -13.91 -5.84 -26.99
N GLU A 398 -15.12 -5.43 -26.59
CA GLU A 398 -15.74 -4.17 -27.04
C GLU A 398 -14.89 -2.96 -26.64
N MET A 399 -14.49 -2.87 -25.37
CA MET A 399 -13.66 -1.77 -24.86
C MET A 399 -12.29 -1.72 -25.52
N GLU A 400 -11.62 -2.86 -25.69
CA GLU A 400 -10.33 -2.91 -26.38
C GLU A 400 -10.46 -2.43 -27.82
N ARG A 401 -11.45 -2.94 -28.56
CA ARG A 401 -11.69 -2.55 -29.96
C ARG A 401 -11.91 -1.04 -30.13
N PHE A 402 -12.63 -0.39 -29.21
CA PHE A 402 -12.90 1.04 -29.34
C PHE A 402 -11.78 1.94 -28.81
N LEU A 403 -10.97 1.46 -27.88
CA LEU A 403 -10.04 2.31 -27.13
C LEU A 403 -8.58 2.04 -27.46
N SER A 404 -8.17 0.78 -27.61
CA SER A 404 -6.75 0.41 -27.65
C SER A 404 -6.06 0.79 -28.96
N GLU A 405 -6.80 0.86 -30.07
CA GLU A 405 -6.30 1.30 -31.38
C GLU A 405 -6.55 2.79 -31.65
N ASN A 406 -7.10 3.53 -30.67
CA ASN A 406 -7.40 4.94 -30.83
C ASN A 406 -6.11 5.76 -30.93
N GLU A 407 -5.89 6.47 -32.04
CA GLU A 407 -4.68 7.26 -32.30
C GLU A 407 -4.39 8.32 -31.21
N VAL A 408 -5.43 8.93 -30.62
CA VAL A 408 -5.28 9.90 -29.54
C VAL A 408 -4.76 9.21 -28.28
N LEU A 409 -5.29 8.04 -27.93
CA LEU A 409 -4.80 7.28 -26.78
C LEU A 409 -3.36 6.82 -27.00
N VAL A 410 -3.08 6.23 -28.16
CA VAL A 410 -1.74 5.72 -28.50
C VAL A 410 -0.71 6.85 -28.45
N SER A 411 -0.98 7.98 -29.11
CA SER A 411 -0.06 9.14 -29.12
C SER A 411 0.18 9.78 -27.75
N ARG A 412 -0.75 9.63 -26.80
CA ARG A 412 -0.66 10.22 -25.44
C ARG A 412 -0.03 9.29 -24.41
N LEU A 413 0.09 8.00 -24.72
CA LEU A 413 0.61 6.99 -23.79
C LEU A 413 1.89 6.33 -24.28
N GLN A 414 2.00 6.08 -25.59
CA GLN A 414 3.13 5.35 -26.15
C GLN A 414 4.41 6.20 -26.06
N GLY A 415 5.48 5.60 -25.53
CA GLY A 415 6.76 6.27 -25.32
C GLY A 415 6.76 7.33 -24.20
N ILE A 416 5.66 7.49 -23.46
CA ILE A 416 5.59 8.42 -22.31
C ILE A 416 5.97 7.68 -21.03
N LYS A 417 6.84 8.31 -20.23
CA LYS A 417 7.30 7.81 -18.92
C LYS A 417 7.85 6.38 -18.99
N VAL A 418 8.75 6.15 -19.94
CA VAL A 418 9.46 4.88 -20.08
C VAL A 418 10.31 4.61 -18.83
N ILE A 419 10.02 3.51 -18.14
CA ILE A 419 10.85 3.01 -17.04
C ILE A 419 11.42 1.64 -17.40
N ASN A 420 12.73 1.46 -17.21
CA ASN A 420 13.38 0.17 -17.42
C ASN A 420 13.19 -0.75 -16.20
N ALA A 421 13.44 -2.05 -16.40
CA ALA A 421 13.31 -3.07 -15.35
C ALA A 421 14.15 -2.78 -14.09
N GLU A 422 15.40 -2.33 -14.27
CA GLU A 422 16.33 -2.09 -13.17
C GLU A 422 15.84 -0.97 -12.24
N ASP A 423 15.44 0.15 -12.82
CA ASP A 423 14.88 1.28 -12.08
C ASP A 423 13.55 0.89 -11.42
N ALA A 424 12.67 0.17 -12.12
CA ALA A 424 11.40 -0.28 -11.54
C ALA A 424 11.62 -1.16 -10.28
N ILE A 425 12.59 -2.08 -10.32
CA ILE A 425 12.97 -2.92 -9.17
C ILE A 425 13.60 -2.06 -8.06
N LYS A 426 14.53 -1.16 -8.42
CA LYS A 426 15.23 -0.28 -7.48
C LYS A 426 14.28 0.63 -6.69
N PHE A 427 13.24 1.14 -7.34
CA PHE A 427 12.18 1.93 -6.72
C PHE A 427 11.09 1.08 -6.02
N SER A 428 11.29 -0.23 -5.92
CA SER A 428 10.36 -1.16 -5.31
C SER A 428 8.95 -1.15 -5.94
N MET A 429 8.86 -0.87 -7.24
CA MET A 429 7.58 -0.89 -7.96
C MET A 429 7.07 -2.33 -8.05
N THR A 430 5.75 -2.51 -7.98
CA THR A 430 5.10 -3.84 -8.06
C THR A 430 3.86 -3.82 -8.96
N GLY A 431 3.31 -5.00 -9.24
CA GLY A 431 2.07 -5.15 -10.00
C GLY A 431 2.20 -4.73 -11.47
N PRO A 432 1.17 -4.12 -12.08
CA PRO A 432 1.16 -3.78 -13.50
C PRO A 432 2.30 -2.85 -13.94
N VAL A 433 2.82 -1.99 -13.05
CA VAL A 433 3.92 -1.07 -13.37
C VAL A 433 5.22 -1.83 -13.58
N LEU A 434 5.53 -2.77 -12.69
CA LEU A 434 6.71 -3.62 -12.82
C LEU A 434 6.63 -4.54 -14.04
N ARG A 435 5.45 -5.11 -14.29
CA ARG A 435 5.23 -5.99 -15.45
C ARG A 435 5.23 -5.26 -16.79
N ALA A 436 4.88 -3.97 -16.81
CA ALA A 436 5.00 -3.13 -17.99
C ALA A 436 6.46 -2.80 -18.33
N ALA A 437 7.36 -2.85 -17.34
CA ALA A 437 8.79 -2.64 -17.49
C ALA A 437 9.56 -3.92 -17.90
N GLY A 438 8.86 -4.97 -18.35
CA GLY A 438 9.49 -6.21 -18.83
C GLY A 438 9.75 -7.27 -17.76
N VAL A 439 9.29 -7.08 -16.51
CA VAL A 439 9.59 -7.97 -15.39
C VAL A 439 8.41 -8.88 -15.05
N PRO A 440 8.45 -10.20 -15.32
CA PRO A 440 7.31 -11.10 -15.18
C PRO A 440 7.08 -11.57 -13.72
N TYR A 441 6.94 -10.64 -12.79
CA TYR A 441 6.71 -10.94 -11.37
C TYR A 441 5.23 -10.80 -10.98
N ASP A 442 4.68 -11.85 -10.37
CA ASP A 442 3.36 -11.84 -9.73
C ASP A 442 3.38 -12.72 -8.49
N ILE A 443 2.99 -12.16 -7.35
CA ILE A 443 3.00 -12.86 -6.06
C ILE A 443 2.15 -14.14 -6.07
N ARG A 444 1.08 -14.21 -6.87
CA ARG A 444 0.23 -15.42 -6.98
C ARG A 444 0.97 -16.60 -7.61
N ARG A 445 2.09 -16.36 -8.31
CA ARG A 445 3.00 -17.38 -8.85
C ARG A 445 4.30 -17.49 -8.05
N ALA A 446 4.86 -16.36 -7.63
CA ALA A 446 6.16 -16.29 -6.96
C ALA A 446 6.14 -16.81 -5.52
N ASP A 447 5.08 -16.52 -4.77
CA ASP A 447 4.82 -17.03 -3.41
C ASP A 447 3.30 -17.25 -3.25
N PRO A 448 2.75 -18.33 -3.86
CA PRO A 448 1.32 -18.53 -3.94
C PRO A 448 0.64 -18.59 -2.57
N TYR A 449 -0.55 -17.99 -2.49
CA TYR A 449 -1.42 -18.02 -1.30
C TYR A 449 -2.82 -18.54 -1.68
N GLY A 450 -3.58 -18.98 -0.67
CA GLY A 450 -4.89 -19.60 -0.88
C GLY A 450 -4.77 -20.84 -1.78
N ILE A 451 -5.50 -20.84 -2.90
CA ILE A 451 -5.52 -21.91 -3.89
C ILE A 451 -5.11 -21.45 -5.31
N TYR A 452 -4.39 -20.33 -5.42
CA TYR A 452 -3.94 -19.81 -6.72
C TYR A 452 -3.02 -20.76 -7.50
N ASP A 453 -2.31 -21.64 -6.78
CA ASP A 453 -1.46 -22.69 -7.34
C ASP A 453 -2.23 -23.74 -8.16
N ARG A 454 -3.54 -23.89 -7.93
CA ARG A 454 -4.40 -24.85 -8.66
C ARG A 454 -4.90 -24.34 -10.01
N PHE A 455 -4.74 -23.04 -10.29
CA PHE A 455 -5.27 -22.42 -11.49
C PHE A 455 -4.19 -22.20 -12.54
N ASP A 456 -4.57 -22.44 -13.79
CA ASP A 456 -3.72 -22.19 -14.95
C ASP A 456 -3.99 -20.78 -15.52
N PHE A 457 -2.96 -19.95 -15.54
CA PHE A 457 -3.00 -18.56 -15.97
C PHE A 457 -1.59 -18.05 -16.21
N ASP A 458 -1.47 -17.11 -17.15
CA ASP A 458 -0.20 -16.52 -17.53
C ASP A 458 0.00 -15.18 -16.82
N VAL A 459 1.24 -14.85 -16.48
CA VAL A 459 1.59 -13.53 -15.95
C VAL A 459 1.77 -12.59 -17.14
N ALA A 460 0.84 -11.64 -17.31
CA ALA A 460 0.90 -10.65 -18.38
C ALA A 460 2.14 -9.75 -18.23
N MET A 461 2.97 -9.67 -19.26
CA MET A 461 4.18 -8.85 -19.28
C MET A 461 4.30 -8.16 -20.63
N ARG A 462 4.81 -6.92 -20.61
CA ARG A 462 5.11 -6.13 -21.81
C ARG A 462 6.49 -5.47 -21.62
N PRO A 463 7.28 -5.25 -22.68
CA PRO A 463 8.71 -4.93 -22.55
C PRO A 463 9.05 -3.44 -22.58
N ASN A 464 8.15 -2.55 -22.99
CA ASN A 464 8.51 -1.18 -23.36
C ASN A 464 8.61 -0.24 -22.16
N GLY A 465 7.96 -0.55 -21.03
CA GLY A 465 8.00 0.27 -19.82
C GLY A 465 7.22 1.57 -19.89
N ASP A 466 6.43 1.80 -20.94
CA ASP A 466 5.66 3.02 -21.13
C ASP A 466 4.24 2.92 -20.53
N LEU A 467 3.52 4.05 -20.55
CA LEU A 467 2.15 4.10 -20.05
C LEU A 467 1.17 3.28 -20.90
N PHE A 468 1.48 3.05 -22.18
CA PHE A 468 0.64 2.26 -23.08
C PHE A 468 0.69 0.77 -22.72
N ASP A 469 1.88 0.22 -22.51
CA ASP A 469 2.07 -1.13 -21.99
C ASP A 469 1.41 -1.30 -20.62
N ASN A 470 1.49 -0.29 -19.76
CA ASN A 470 0.80 -0.29 -18.46
C ASN A 470 -0.73 -0.35 -18.60
N TYR A 471 -1.28 0.31 -19.61
CA TYR A 471 -2.70 0.24 -19.97
C TYR A 471 -3.07 -1.15 -20.50
N ILE A 472 -2.34 -1.67 -21.48
CA ILE A 472 -2.64 -2.97 -22.13
C ILE A 472 -2.53 -4.13 -21.15
N ILE A 473 -1.54 -4.14 -20.24
CA ILE A 473 -1.40 -5.20 -19.24
C ILE A 473 -2.65 -5.36 -18.38
N ARG A 474 -3.39 -4.28 -18.08
CA ARG A 474 -4.63 -4.40 -17.31
C ARG A 474 -5.73 -5.09 -18.10
N VAL A 475 -5.79 -4.89 -19.42
CA VAL A 475 -6.68 -5.64 -20.31
C VAL A 475 -6.27 -7.11 -20.36
N ASP A 476 -4.98 -7.40 -20.49
CA ASP A 476 -4.45 -8.76 -20.44
C ASP A 476 -4.75 -9.44 -19.08
N GLU A 477 -4.62 -8.72 -17.97
CA GLU A 477 -4.95 -9.21 -16.63
C GLU A 477 -6.44 -9.48 -16.45
N ILE A 478 -7.33 -8.68 -17.04
CA ILE A 478 -8.78 -9.00 -17.05
C ILE A 478 -9.01 -10.36 -17.71
N ARG A 479 -8.35 -10.64 -18.85
CA ARG A 479 -8.48 -11.93 -19.54
C ARG A 479 -7.96 -13.10 -18.70
N GLN A 480 -6.83 -12.92 -18.02
CA GLN A 480 -6.30 -13.94 -17.11
C GLN A 480 -7.19 -14.14 -15.88
N SER A 481 -7.79 -13.06 -15.35
CA SER A 481 -8.79 -13.13 -14.28
C SER A 481 -10.01 -13.94 -14.70
N LEU A 482 -10.53 -13.70 -15.92
CA LEU A 482 -11.64 -14.46 -16.50
C LEU A 482 -11.28 -15.95 -16.67
N ARG A 483 -10.03 -16.26 -17.08
CA ARG A 483 -9.53 -17.64 -17.16
C ARG A 483 -9.47 -18.33 -15.79
N ILE A 484 -9.03 -17.63 -14.75
CA ILE A 484 -9.02 -18.14 -13.37
C ILE A 484 -10.46 -18.38 -12.91
N LEU A 485 -11.35 -17.40 -13.08
CA LEU A 485 -12.75 -17.50 -12.70
C LEU A 485 -13.47 -18.65 -13.41
N GLY A 486 -13.22 -18.84 -14.71
CA GLY A 486 -13.78 -19.96 -15.48
C GLY A 486 -13.37 -21.33 -14.94
N GLN A 487 -12.16 -21.46 -14.39
CA GLN A 487 -11.70 -22.70 -13.72
C GLN A 487 -12.30 -22.83 -12.31
N ALA A 488 -12.28 -21.75 -11.53
CA ALA A 488 -12.81 -21.74 -10.16
C ALA A 488 -14.31 -22.10 -10.13
N LEU A 489 -15.11 -21.56 -11.07
CA LEU A 489 -16.55 -21.83 -11.16
C LEU A 489 -16.89 -23.27 -11.59
N LYS A 490 -15.96 -23.95 -12.29
CA LYS A 490 -16.11 -25.37 -12.65
C LYS A 490 -15.76 -26.29 -11.49
N GLN A 491 -14.80 -25.88 -10.66
CA GLN A 491 -14.21 -26.73 -9.62
C GLN A 491 -14.76 -26.46 -8.21
N ILE A 492 -15.48 -25.36 -7.99
CA ILE A 492 -15.97 -24.97 -6.66
C ILE A 492 -16.77 -26.11 -5.98
N PRO A 493 -16.30 -26.64 -4.84
CA PRO A 493 -16.97 -27.75 -4.18
C PRO A 493 -18.17 -27.28 -3.37
N ARG A 494 -19.08 -28.21 -3.06
CA ARG A 494 -20.01 -28.07 -1.94
C ARG A 494 -19.27 -28.34 -0.64
N GLY A 495 -19.66 -27.70 0.46
CA GLY A 495 -19.00 -27.93 1.74
C GLY A 495 -19.18 -26.78 2.73
N PRO A 496 -18.52 -26.86 3.89
CA PRO A 496 -18.54 -25.78 4.88
C PRO A 496 -17.80 -24.54 4.35
N ILE A 497 -18.24 -23.37 4.81
CA ILE A 497 -17.64 -22.07 4.48
C ILE A 497 -16.68 -21.53 5.56
N ASN A 498 -16.55 -22.25 6.68
CA ASN A 498 -15.64 -21.94 7.77
C ASN A 498 -15.04 -23.24 8.29
N SER A 499 -13.73 -23.22 8.57
CA SER A 499 -12.99 -24.40 9.05
C SER A 499 -13.22 -24.69 10.54
N GLN A 500 -13.59 -23.68 11.31
CA GLN A 500 -14.00 -23.76 12.71
C GLN A 500 -15.21 -22.84 12.90
N LYS A 501 -16.24 -23.28 13.64
CA LYS A 501 -17.16 -22.31 14.23
C LYS A 501 -16.35 -21.60 15.32
N PRO A 502 -16.33 -20.25 15.37
CA PRO A 502 -15.69 -19.54 16.47
C PRO A 502 -16.26 -19.97 17.82
#